data_AF-A0A1B6I144-F1
#
_entry.id   AF-A0A1B6I144-F1
#
_cell.length_a   1.000
_cell.length_b   1.000
_cell.length_c   1.000
_cell.angle_alpha   90.00
_cell.angle_beta   90.00
_cell.angle_gamma   90.00
#
_symmetry.space_group_name_H-M   'P 1'
#
loop_
_entity.id
_entity.type
_entity.pdbx_description
1 polymer ?
#
loop_
_entity_poly.entity_id
_entity_poly.type
_entity_poly.pdbx_seq_one_letter_code
_entity_poly.pdbx_strand_id
1 'polypeptide(L)'
;MGRSRSRSKSPRRRHKSKHSHKRSKSRDRNSHKHGDKTRERSSKSRKRSHSSSSSSSDASVDTSKLNSHSKKKYHHHDRKMDEVERLAEMERQRRQREIEQKLVEEETARRIEIMVQKRVEEELEKRKEEIEADVLRRVEEAKKIMEKEMMEEMEKRRLVLLEEEKKREEEERKKREELELILAENNRKMEEAQKKLAEERLAMVEEQRKMEEERQRLKKEHEKRVKEEQKKILGKNNSRPKLSFSLKPAV
;
A
#
# COMPACT_ATOMS: atom_id res chain seq x y z
N MET A 1 -66.59 18.12 -20.24
CA MET A 1 -66.14 16.94 -21.02
C MET A 1 -64.61 16.96 -21.17
N GLY A 2 -63.94 15.82 -20.97
CA GLY A 2 -62.56 15.46 -21.41
C GLY A 2 -61.39 16.23 -20.79
N ARG A 3 -60.67 15.74 -19.76
CA ARG A 3 -59.60 14.70 -19.71
C ARG A 3 -58.23 15.07 -20.35
N SER A 4 -57.18 14.92 -19.51
CA SER A 4 -55.77 14.53 -19.77
C SER A 4 -54.73 15.67 -19.80
N ARG A 5 -53.90 15.88 -18.75
CA ARG A 5 -52.66 15.15 -18.37
C ARG A 5 -51.64 14.98 -19.51
N SER A 6 -50.61 15.84 -19.54
CA SER A 6 -49.34 15.61 -20.26
C SER A 6 -48.16 15.56 -19.28
N ARG A 7 -47.82 14.32 -18.90
CA ARG A 7 -46.53 13.92 -18.30
C ARG A 7 -45.52 13.74 -19.45
N SER A 8 -44.52 14.61 -19.59
CA SER A 8 -43.36 14.33 -20.45
C SER A 8 -42.36 13.47 -19.69
N LYS A 9 -42.25 12.22 -20.16
CA LYS A 9 -41.33 11.16 -19.70
C LYS A 9 -39.91 11.46 -20.16
N SER A 10 -38.94 11.43 -19.25
CA SER A 10 -37.51 11.35 -19.56
C SER A 10 -37.18 10.11 -20.41
N PRO A 11 -36.32 10.20 -21.44
CA PRO A 11 -35.92 9.05 -22.23
C PRO A 11 -35.05 8.08 -21.43
N ARG A 12 -35.54 6.85 -21.24
CA ARG A 12 -34.75 5.71 -20.79
C ARG A 12 -33.72 5.33 -21.86
N ARG A 13 -32.46 5.74 -21.71
CA ARG A 13 -31.35 5.21 -22.51
C ARG A 13 -30.99 3.80 -22.04
N ARG A 14 -31.45 2.81 -22.79
CA ARG A 14 -30.92 1.43 -22.79
C ARG A 14 -29.64 1.42 -23.62
N HIS A 15 -28.50 1.15 -23.01
CA HIS A 15 -27.34 0.61 -23.72
C HIS A 15 -26.96 -0.75 -23.15
N LYS A 16 -26.78 -1.70 -24.06
CA LYS A 16 -26.64 -3.12 -23.84
C LYS A 16 -25.15 -3.49 -23.85
N SER A 17 -24.76 -4.32 -22.88
CA SER A 17 -23.64 -5.28 -22.86
C SER A 17 -22.22 -4.82 -23.24
N LYS A 18 -21.33 -4.80 -22.24
CA LYS A 18 -20.03 -5.47 -22.33
C LYS A 18 -19.79 -6.27 -21.04
N HIS A 19 -19.77 -7.59 -21.17
CA HIS A 19 -19.44 -8.57 -20.13
C HIS A 19 -18.00 -8.33 -19.64
N SER A 20 -17.84 -7.89 -18.39
CA SER A 20 -16.57 -7.94 -17.65
C SER A 20 -16.62 -9.16 -16.73
N HIS A 21 -16.27 -10.33 -17.27
CA HIS A 21 -15.95 -11.50 -16.45
C HIS A 21 -14.61 -11.26 -15.75
N LYS A 22 -14.65 -10.78 -14.50
CA LYS A 22 -13.54 -10.97 -13.56
C LYS A 22 -13.92 -12.07 -12.58
N ARG A 23 -13.61 -13.30 -12.99
CA ARG A 23 -13.68 -14.52 -12.18
C ARG A 23 -12.35 -14.65 -11.45
N SER A 24 -12.28 -14.16 -10.21
CA SER A 24 -11.17 -14.47 -9.30
C SER A 24 -11.35 -15.91 -8.82
N LYS A 25 -10.85 -16.86 -9.59
CA LYS A 25 -10.75 -18.26 -9.20
C LYS A 25 -9.30 -18.51 -8.79
N SER A 26 -9.04 -18.44 -7.48
CA SER A 26 -7.84 -19.03 -6.88
C SER A 26 -7.84 -20.51 -7.21
N ARG A 27 -7.01 -20.86 -8.17
CA ARG A 27 -6.55 -22.23 -8.44
C ARG A 27 -5.05 -22.12 -8.39
N ASP A 28 -4.49 -22.50 -7.25
CA ASP A 28 -3.07 -22.85 -7.15
C ASP A 28 -2.78 -23.89 -8.22
N ARG A 29 -2.15 -23.41 -9.29
CA ARG A 29 -1.55 -24.22 -10.34
C ARG A 29 -0.18 -24.62 -9.81
N ASN A 30 -0.13 -25.77 -9.14
CA ASN A 30 1.14 -26.40 -8.85
C ASN A 30 1.75 -26.83 -10.20
N SER A 31 2.82 -26.15 -10.58
CA SER A 31 3.52 -26.34 -11.85
C SER A 31 4.33 -27.64 -11.79
N HIS A 32 3.98 -28.59 -12.65
CA HIS A 32 4.79 -29.77 -12.92
C HIS A 32 6.16 -29.35 -13.46
N LYS A 33 7.21 -29.60 -12.67
CA LYS A 33 8.59 -29.70 -13.15
C LYS A 33 8.93 -31.19 -13.20
N HIS A 34 9.05 -31.72 -14.42
CA HIS A 34 9.56 -33.05 -14.68
C HIS A 34 11.08 -33.05 -14.49
N GLY A 35 11.59 -34.05 -13.76
CA GLY A 35 13.00 -34.41 -13.72
C GLY A 35 13.48 -34.81 -12.33
N ASP A 36 13.18 -36.03 -11.88
CA ASP A 36 14.19 -37.09 -11.86
C ASP A 36 13.57 -38.47 -11.61
N LYS A 37 14.29 -39.49 -12.08
CA LYS A 37 13.95 -40.91 -12.13
C LYS A 37 14.08 -41.54 -10.74
N THR A 38 13.01 -42.15 -10.22
CA THR A 38 13.07 -43.44 -9.51
C THR A 38 11.74 -44.17 -9.67
N ARG A 39 11.66 -45.01 -10.70
CA ARG A 39 10.51 -45.88 -10.96
C ARG A 39 10.74 -47.19 -10.23
N GLU A 40 10.44 -47.22 -8.94
CA GLU A 40 10.29 -48.44 -8.14
C GLU A 40 9.13 -49.26 -8.72
N ARG A 41 9.46 -50.18 -9.63
CA ARG A 41 8.54 -51.16 -10.19
C ARG A 41 8.32 -52.27 -9.19
N SER A 42 7.32 -52.11 -8.33
CA SER A 42 6.62 -53.23 -7.73
C SER A 42 6.00 -54.09 -8.84
N SER A 43 6.60 -55.25 -9.10
CA SER A 43 6.01 -56.26 -9.97
C SER A 43 6.29 -57.66 -9.45
N LYS A 44 5.21 -58.24 -8.89
CA LYS A 44 4.66 -59.51 -9.38
C LYS A 44 5.45 -60.77 -9.05
N SER A 45 5.32 -61.25 -7.81
CA SER A 45 5.60 -62.64 -7.46
C SER A 45 4.53 -63.56 -8.07
N ARG A 46 4.74 -63.99 -9.32
CA ARG A 46 3.98 -65.10 -9.92
C ARG A 46 4.62 -66.42 -9.49
N LYS A 47 3.81 -67.24 -8.83
CA LYS A 47 4.05 -68.66 -8.59
C LYS A 47 4.42 -69.38 -9.89
N ARG A 48 5.48 -70.18 -9.88
CA ARG A 48 5.67 -71.33 -10.78
C ARG A 48 6.39 -72.43 -10.01
N SER A 49 5.59 -73.38 -9.55
CA SER A 49 5.99 -74.72 -9.18
C SER A 49 6.36 -75.50 -10.44
N HIS A 50 7.53 -76.14 -10.44
CA HIS A 50 7.76 -77.37 -11.21
C HIS A 50 8.54 -78.34 -10.33
N SER A 51 7.91 -79.49 -10.13
CA SER A 51 8.36 -80.66 -9.42
C SER A 51 9.24 -81.55 -10.32
N SER A 52 10.13 -82.30 -9.65
CA SER A 52 10.53 -83.69 -9.91
C SER A 52 11.01 -84.10 -11.32
N SER A 53 12.25 -84.57 -11.39
CA SER A 53 12.50 -85.97 -11.77
C SER A 53 13.93 -86.40 -11.42
N SER A 54 13.96 -87.67 -11.07
CA SER A 54 14.99 -88.53 -10.50
C SER A 54 15.79 -89.30 -11.57
N SER A 55 16.66 -90.18 -11.09
CA SER A 55 17.29 -91.33 -11.77
C SER A 55 18.63 -91.02 -12.46
N SER A 56 19.63 -91.89 -12.51
CA SER A 56 19.79 -93.32 -12.14
C SER A 56 21.29 -93.63 -12.32
N SER A 57 21.92 -94.31 -11.37
CA SER A 57 22.33 -95.73 -11.42
C SER A 57 23.60 -96.06 -12.20
N ASP A 58 24.53 -96.70 -11.48
CA ASP A 58 25.19 -97.97 -11.79
C ASP A 58 26.01 -98.13 -13.09
N ALA A 59 27.30 -98.42 -12.93
CA ALA A 59 27.96 -99.48 -13.69
C ALA A 59 29.25 -99.90 -12.98
N SER A 60 29.19 -101.08 -12.37
CA SER A 60 30.35 -101.94 -12.14
C SER A 60 30.89 -102.46 -13.47
N VAL A 61 32.23 -102.63 -13.60
CA VAL A 61 32.83 -103.91 -14.01
C VAL A 61 34.36 -103.89 -13.89
N ASP A 62 34.80 -105.01 -13.34
CA ASP A 62 36.12 -105.64 -13.29
C ASP A 62 36.94 -105.58 -14.60
N THR A 63 38.22 -105.24 -14.49
CA THR A 63 39.26 -105.83 -15.35
C THR A 63 40.46 -106.24 -14.51
N SER A 64 40.55 -107.55 -14.34
CA SER A 64 41.62 -108.28 -13.70
C SER A 64 43.00 -108.11 -14.36
N LYS A 65 44.04 -108.20 -13.51
CA LYS A 65 45.41 -108.69 -13.78
C LYS A 65 46.24 -107.94 -14.83
N LEU A 66 47.34 -107.32 -14.37
CA LEU A 66 48.72 -107.86 -14.52
C LEU A 66 49.77 -106.82 -14.06
N ASN A 67 50.90 -107.35 -13.59
CA ASN A 67 52.20 -106.70 -13.43
C ASN A 67 52.49 -105.88 -12.16
N SER A 68 52.99 -106.64 -11.19
CA SER A 68 54.12 -106.31 -10.31
C SER A 68 55.16 -105.40 -10.98
N HIS A 69 55.78 -104.52 -10.17
CA HIS A 69 56.92 -103.62 -10.44
C HIS A 69 56.63 -102.15 -10.83
N SER A 70 55.92 -101.37 -9.98
CA SER A 70 55.99 -99.89 -10.04
C SER A 70 55.65 -99.14 -8.72
N LYS A 71 55.57 -99.84 -7.57
CA LYS A 71 55.13 -99.24 -6.29
C LYS A 71 56.09 -98.24 -5.63
N LYS A 72 57.21 -97.88 -6.26
CA LYS A 72 58.18 -96.91 -5.71
C LYS A 72 58.09 -95.49 -6.30
N LYS A 73 57.44 -95.31 -7.47
CA LYS A 73 57.27 -93.97 -8.08
C LYS A 73 55.96 -93.27 -7.73
N TYR A 74 54.86 -94.01 -7.54
CA TYR A 74 53.55 -93.44 -7.17
C TYR A 74 53.49 -92.95 -5.72
N HIS A 75 54.07 -93.67 -4.76
CA HIS A 75 54.19 -93.18 -3.38
C HIS A 75 55.08 -91.93 -3.25
N HIS A 76 56.01 -91.71 -4.17
CA HIS A 76 56.82 -90.50 -4.17
C HIS A 76 56.10 -89.34 -4.86
N HIS A 77 55.23 -89.61 -5.84
CA HIS A 77 54.36 -88.61 -6.43
C HIS A 77 53.22 -88.22 -5.48
N ASP A 78 52.54 -89.18 -4.83
CA ASP A 78 51.49 -88.91 -3.83
C ASP A 78 52.07 -88.19 -2.60
N ARG A 79 53.23 -88.60 -2.07
CA ARG A 79 53.90 -87.84 -0.99
C ARG A 79 54.36 -86.45 -1.44
N LYS A 80 54.74 -86.28 -2.71
CA LYS A 80 55.05 -84.95 -3.28
C LYS A 80 53.78 -84.12 -3.48
N MET A 81 52.66 -84.73 -3.85
CA MET A 81 51.36 -84.06 -3.93
C MET A 81 50.87 -83.69 -2.54
N ASP A 82 51.06 -84.53 -1.53
CA ASP A 82 50.79 -84.22 -0.11
C ASP A 82 51.67 -83.09 0.41
N GLU A 83 52.95 -83.04 0.03
CA GLU A 83 53.87 -81.97 0.42
C GLU A 83 53.59 -80.67 -0.33
N VAL A 84 53.20 -80.74 -1.61
CA VAL A 84 52.70 -79.60 -2.40
C VAL A 84 51.33 -79.13 -1.88
N GLU A 85 50.45 -80.04 -1.45
CA GLU A 85 49.14 -79.73 -0.88
C GLU A 85 49.28 -79.13 0.51
N ARG A 86 50.22 -79.60 1.32
CA ARG A 86 50.61 -78.99 2.60
C ARG A 86 51.23 -77.61 2.41
N LEU A 87 52.08 -77.43 1.39
CA LEU A 87 52.62 -76.11 1.03
C LEU A 87 51.52 -75.17 0.51
N ALA A 88 50.58 -75.67 -0.28
CA ALA A 88 49.42 -74.92 -0.76
C ALA A 88 48.44 -74.57 0.36
N GLU A 89 48.30 -75.43 1.38
CA GLU A 89 47.51 -75.17 2.58
C GLU A 89 48.17 -74.07 3.44
N MET A 90 49.48 -74.14 3.63
CA MET A 90 50.26 -73.08 4.27
C MET A 90 50.19 -71.76 3.48
N GLU A 91 50.16 -71.81 2.15
CA GLU A 91 49.98 -70.65 1.29
C GLU A 91 48.56 -70.07 1.39
N ARG A 92 47.51 -70.91 1.46
CA ARG A 92 46.13 -70.48 1.70
C ARG A 92 45.97 -69.82 3.07
N GLN A 93 46.57 -70.40 4.11
CA GLN A 93 46.57 -69.81 5.44
C GLN A 93 47.31 -68.46 5.47
N ARG A 94 48.41 -68.33 4.72
CA ARG A 94 49.10 -67.05 4.55
C ARG A 94 48.21 -66.01 3.86
N ARG A 95 47.52 -66.39 2.77
CA ARG A 95 46.59 -65.49 2.07
C ARG A 95 45.39 -65.09 2.95
N GLN A 96 44.88 -65.98 3.78
CA GLN A 96 43.81 -65.67 4.74
C GLN A 96 44.27 -64.64 5.77
N ARG A 97 45.46 -64.84 6.37
CA ARG A 97 46.05 -63.87 7.30
C ARG A 97 46.32 -62.52 6.63
N GLU A 98 46.76 -62.51 5.37
CA GLU A 98 46.97 -61.27 4.61
C GLU A 98 45.64 -60.54 4.33
N ILE A 99 44.54 -61.26 4.07
CA ILE A 99 43.21 -60.65 3.89
C ILE A 99 42.68 -60.10 5.21
N GLU A 100 42.81 -60.86 6.30
CA GLU A 100 42.42 -60.41 7.64
C GLU A 100 43.22 -59.19 8.09
N GLN A 101 44.54 -59.17 7.85
CA GLN A 101 45.39 -58.01 8.13
C GLN A 101 44.97 -56.79 7.31
N LYS A 102 44.68 -56.95 6.01
CA LYS A 102 44.17 -55.86 5.16
C LYS A 102 42.83 -55.33 5.64
N LEU A 103 41.92 -56.19 6.10
CA LEU A 103 40.63 -55.75 6.65
C LEU A 103 40.83 -54.93 7.94
N VAL A 104 41.74 -55.34 8.82
CA VAL A 104 42.08 -54.59 10.04
C VAL A 104 42.77 -53.26 9.68
N GLU A 105 43.67 -53.24 8.71
CA GLU A 105 44.30 -52.03 8.19
C GLU A 105 43.27 -51.07 7.58
N GLU A 106 42.30 -51.59 6.82
CA GLU A 106 41.20 -50.79 6.28
C GLU A 106 40.28 -50.24 7.38
N GLU A 107 39.92 -51.04 8.39
CA GLU A 107 39.10 -50.57 9.51
C GLU A 107 39.80 -49.50 10.35
N THR A 108 41.11 -49.65 10.57
CA THR A 108 41.92 -48.65 11.28
C THR A 108 42.10 -47.38 10.45
N ALA A 109 42.33 -47.51 9.13
CA ALA A 109 42.37 -46.37 8.21
C ALA A 109 41.04 -45.61 8.19
N ARG A 110 39.90 -46.31 8.12
CA ARG A 110 38.56 -45.70 8.19
C ARG A 110 38.31 -44.98 9.50
N ARG A 111 38.76 -45.54 10.63
CA ARG A 111 38.63 -44.88 11.95
C ARG A 111 39.46 -43.60 12.03
N ILE A 112 40.68 -43.62 11.49
CA ILE A 112 41.54 -42.44 11.40
C ILE A 112 40.90 -41.39 10.49
N GLU A 113 40.41 -41.80 9.33
CA GLU A 113 39.73 -40.93 8.37
C GLU A 113 38.53 -40.21 9.01
N ILE A 114 37.67 -40.93 9.74
CA ILE A 114 36.53 -40.33 10.46
C ILE A 114 36.99 -39.33 11.52
N MET A 115 38.05 -39.64 12.29
CA MET A 115 38.57 -38.71 13.30
C MET A 115 39.18 -37.45 12.68
N VAL A 116 39.86 -37.59 11.54
CA VAL A 116 40.42 -36.46 10.80
C VAL A 116 39.31 -35.63 10.18
N GLN A 117 38.34 -36.26 9.50
CA GLN A 117 37.17 -35.58 8.92
C GLN A 117 36.43 -34.79 9.99
N LYS A 118 36.10 -35.38 11.14
CA LYS A 118 35.42 -34.67 12.24
C LYS A 118 36.19 -33.46 12.74
N ARG A 119 37.51 -33.58 12.95
CA ARG A 119 38.34 -32.45 13.41
C ARG A 119 38.42 -31.34 12.36
N VAL A 120 38.57 -31.71 11.09
CA VAL A 120 38.60 -30.75 9.98
C VAL A 120 37.24 -30.07 9.79
N GLU A 121 36.14 -30.82 9.90
CA GLU A 121 34.78 -30.29 9.86
C GLU A 121 34.54 -29.29 10.98
N GLU A 122 34.88 -29.62 12.23
CA GLU A 122 34.75 -28.72 13.38
C GLU A 122 35.60 -27.44 13.22
N GLU A 123 36.81 -27.54 12.67
CA GLU A 123 37.66 -26.37 12.39
C GLU A 123 37.11 -25.50 11.27
N LEU A 124 36.59 -26.11 10.21
CA LEU A 124 35.95 -25.39 9.12
C LEU A 124 34.62 -24.78 9.54
N GLU A 125 33.86 -25.46 10.40
CA GLU A 125 32.59 -24.98 10.93
C GLU A 125 32.80 -23.73 11.77
N LYS A 126 33.76 -23.73 12.70
CA LYS A 126 34.11 -22.53 13.48
C LYS A 126 34.49 -21.34 12.60
N ARG A 127 35.35 -21.57 11.60
CA ARG A 127 35.75 -20.51 10.65
C ARG A 127 34.58 -20.04 9.79
N LYS A 128 33.69 -20.94 9.40
CA LYS A 128 32.48 -20.59 8.63
C LYS A 128 31.53 -19.76 9.48
N GLU A 129 31.26 -20.16 10.73
CA GLU A 129 30.41 -19.42 11.66
C GLU A 129 30.96 -18.01 11.92
N GLU A 130 32.27 -17.87 12.11
CA GLU A 130 32.94 -16.57 12.24
C GLU A 130 32.76 -15.70 10.98
N ILE A 131 33.00 -16.27 9.80
CA ILE A 131 32.83 -15.56 8.52
C ILE A 131 31.36 -15.20 8.28
N GLU A 132 30.44 -16.10 8.55
CA GLU A 132 29.00 -15.89 8.39
C GLU A 132 28.50 -14.79 9.34
N ALA A 133 28.93 -14.79 10.60
CA ALA A 133 28.60 -13.74 11.56
C ALA A 133 29.11 -12.37 11.10
N ASP A 134 30.34 -12.29 10.58
CA ASP A 134 30.91 -11.05 10.05
C ASP A 134 30.18 -10.56 8.80
N VAL A 135 29.83 -11.46 7.88
CA VAL A 135 29.04 -11.12 6.69
C VAL A 135 27.65 -10.62 7.10
N LEU A 136 26.98 -11.31 8.02
CA LEU A 136 25.68 -10.91 8.53
C LEU A 136 25.75 -9.52 9.16
N ARG A 137 26.75 -9.25 10.01
CA ARG A 137 26.96 -7.92 10.58
C ARG A 137 27.12 -6.84 9.52
N ARG A 138 27.95 -7.06 8.51
CA ARG A 138 28.17 -6.07 7.43
C ARG A 138 26.90 -5.84 6.61
N VAL A 139 26.13 -6.90 6.34
CA VAL A 139 24.85 -6.80 5.64
C VAL A 139 23.81 -6.06 6.47
N GLU A 140 23.74 -6.31 7.78
CA GLU A 140 22.85 -5.60 8.69
C GLU A 140 23.22 -4.12 8.80
N GLU A 141 24.51 -3.79 8.89
CA GLU A 141 24.98 -2.41 8.89
C GLU A 141 24.64 -1.70 7.58
N ALA A 142 24.89 -2.34 6.43
CA ALA A 142 24.53 -1.80 5.13
C ALA A 142 23.01 -1.62 4.97
N LYS A 143 22.22 -2.60 5.40
CA LYS A 143 20.76 -2.53 5.39
C LYS A 143 20.26 -1.40 6.29
N LYS A 144 20.84 -1.22 7.47
CA LYS A 144 20.48 -0.16 8.41
C LYS A 144 20.80 1.23 7.87
N ILE A 145 21.93 1.39 7.17
CA ILE A 145 22.27 2.65 6.49
C ILE A 145 21.25 2.92 5.39
N MET A 146 20.99 1.94 4.52
CA MET A 146 20.01 2.09 3.44
C MET A 146 18.60 2.39 3.95
N GLU A 147 18.16 1.73 5.02
CA GLU A 147 16.86 1.96 5.65
C GLU A 147 16.77 3.37 6.25
N LYS A 148 17.82 3.86 6.91
CA LYS A 148 17.86 5.22 7.43
C LYS A 148 17.78 6.25 6.32
N GLU A 149 18.59 6.11 5.27
CA GLU A 149 18.57 7.03 4.13
C GLU A 149 17.21 7.04 3.44
N MET A 150 16.60 5.85 3.25
CA MET A 150 15.26 5.74 2.68
C MET A 150 14.20 6.40 3.57
N MET A 151 14.27 6.22 4.89
CA MET A 151 13.35 6.85 5.84
C MET A 151 13.50 8.36 5.85
N GLU A 152 14.73 8.88 5.90
CA GLU A 152 15.02 10.31 5.83
C GLU A 152 14.55 10.93 4.52
N GLU A 153 14.71 10.24 3.39
CA GLU A 153 14.21 10.70 2.10
C GLU A 153 12.67 10.76 2.08
N MET A 154 12.01 9.74 2.65
CA MET A 154 10.55 9.71 2.77
C MET A 154 10.02 10.81 3.70
N GLU A 155 10.70 11.09 4.80
CA GLU A 155 10.36 12.17 5.72
C GLU A 155 10.54 13.55 5.07
N LYS A 156 11.66 13.78 4.37
CA LYS A 156 11.88 15.01 3.59
C LYS A 156 10.78 15.23 2.56
N ARG A 157 10.42 14.19 1.79
CA ARG A 157 9.31 14.26 0.83
C ARG A 157 7.98 14.61 1.50
N ARG A 158 7.68 14.02 2.67
CA ARG A 158 6.46 14.34 3.44
C ARG A 158 6.47 15.79 3.93
N LEU A 159 7.60 16.29 4.41
CA LEU A 159 7.73 17.67 4.87
C LEU A 159 7.53 18.66 3.71
N VAL A 160 8.13 18.38 2.55
CA VAL A 160 7.94 19.22 1.35
C VAL A 160 6.47 19.26 0.95
N LEU A 161 5.77 18.12 0.92
CA LEU A 161 4.34 18.08 0.60
C LEU A 161 3.49 18.87 1.61
N LEU A 162 3.77 18.74 2.91
CA LEU A 162 3.06 19.49 3.94
C LEU A 162 3.35 20.99 3.85
N GLU A 163 4.59 21.39 3.55
CA GLU A 163 4.93 22.80 3.33
C GLU A 163 4.28 23.36 2.07
N GLU A 164 4.20 22.59 0.99
CA GLU A 164 3.47 22.98 -0.22
C GLU A 164 1.97 23.14 0.04
N GLU A 165 1.35 22.21 0.78
CA GLU A 165 -0.05 22.33 1.18
C GLU A 165 -0.29 23.57 2.06
N LYS A 166 0.58 23.80 3.06
CA LYS A 166 0.50 25.00 3.90
C LYS A 166 0.65 26.28 3.10
N LYS A 167 1.61 26.34 2.16
CA LYS A 167 1.78 27.50 1.28
C LYS A 167 0.53 27.74 0.43
N ARG A 168 -0.06 26.68 -0.14
CA ARG A 168 -1.32 26.78 -0.89
C ARG A 168 -2.47 27.27 -0.02
N GLU A 169 -2.60 26.75 1.20
CA GLU A 169 -3.62 27.19 2.15
C GLU A 169 -3.44 28.66 2.54
N GLU A 170 -2.21 29.11 2.81
CA GLU A 170 -1.90 30.50 3.10
C GLU A 170 -2.21 31.42 1.91
N GLU A 171 -1.89 31.01 0.68
CA GLU A 171 -2.23 31.76 -0.52
C GLU A 171 -3.75 31.85 -0.73
N GLU A 172 -4.48 30.75 -0.54
CA GLU A 172 -5.95 30.77 -0.59
C GLU A 172 -6.54 31.65 0.50
N ARG A 173 -5.99 31.59 1.71
CA ARG A 173 -6.42 32.43 2.83
C ARG A 173 -6.19 33.91 2.54
N LYS A 174 -5.01 34.29 2.05
CA LYS A 174 -4.73 35.67 1.63
C LYS A 174 -5.69 36.14 0.55
N LYS A 175 -5.97 35.32 -0.47
CA LYS A 175 -6.96 35.65 -1.51
C LYS A 175 -8.36 35.84 -0.93
N ARG A 176 -8.77 35.00 0.04
CA ARG A 176 -10.07 35.15 0.72
C ARG A 176 -10.13 36.44 1.55
N GLU A 177 -9.09 36.74 2.30
CA GLU A 177 -8.97 37.97 3.09
C GLU A 177 -8.97 39.22 2.18
N GLU A 178 -8.25 39.19 1.05
CA GLU A 178 -8.27 40.26 0.04
C GLU A 178 -9.67 40.46 -0.56
N LEU A 179 -10.37 39.38 -0.91
CA LEU A 179 -11.73 39.45 -1.42
C LEU A 179 -12.71 39.99 -0.36
N GLU A 180 -12.57 39.57 0.90
CA GLU A 180 -13.37 40.07 2.01
C GLU A 180 -13.14 41.56 2.24
N LEU A 181 -11.90 42.03 2.18
CA LEU A 181 -11.57 43.46 2.26
C LEU A 181 -12.22 44.26 1.13
N ILE A 182 -12.16 43.77 -0.11
CA ILE A 182 -12.81 44.42 -1.26
C ILE A 182 -14.33 44.48 -1.07
N LEU A 183 -14.94 43.39 -0.61
CA LEU A 183 -16.38 43.34 -0.35
C LEU A 183 -16.78 44.29 0.78
N ALA A 184 -16.00 44.34 1.87
CA ALA A 184 -16.24 45.26 2.98
C ALA A 184 -16.12 46.72 2.55
N GLU A 185 -15.11 47.07 1.74
CA GLU A 185 -14.96 48.43 1.20
C GLU A 185 -16.11 48.79 0.26
N ASN A 186 -16.56 47.85 -0.58
CA ASN A 186 -17.69 48.06 -1.47
C ASN A 186 -19.00 48.28 -0.68
N ASN A 187 -19.26 47.42 0.30
CA ASN A 187 -20.42 47.55 1.19
C ASN A 187 -20.39 48.90 1.93
N ARG A 188 -19.24 49.32 2.45
CA ARG A 188 -19.08 50.62 3.08
C ARG A 188 -19.39 51.77 2.13
N LYS A 189 -18.90 51.72 0.88
CA LYS A 189 -19.24 52.72 -0.15
C LYS A 189 -20.74 52.75 -0.46
N MET A 190 -21.38 51.58 -0.52
CA MET A 190 -22.82 51.47 -0.71
C MET A 190 -23.62 52.05 0.46
N GLU A 191 -23.22 51.74 1.70
CA GLU A 191 -23.83 52.29 2.90
C GLU A 191 -23.64 53.81 3.00
N GLU A 192 -22.44 54.31 2.72
CA GLU A 192 -22.17 55.75 2.70
C GLU A 192 -22.99 56.47 1.62
N ALA A 193 -23.13 55.88 0.43
CA ALA A 193 -23.97 56.42 -0.64
C ALA A 193 -25.46 56.41 -0.24
N GLN A 194 -25.96 55.32 0.34
CA GLN A 194 -27.33 55.24 0.84
C GLN A 194 -27.58 56.24 1.96
N LYS A 195 -26.62 56.40 2.88
CA LYS A 195 -26.70 57.37 3.98
C LYS A 195 -26.76 58.80 3.45
N LYS A 196 -25.93 59.15 2.46
CA LYS A 196 -25.98 60.46 1.80
C LYS A 196 -27.32 60.71 1.12
N LEU A 197 -27.85 59.74 0.37
CA LEU A 197 -29.16 59.86 -0.25
C LEU A 197 -30.29 60.01 0.78
N ALA A 198 -30.21 59.31 1.91
CA ALA A 198 -31.16 59.44 3.01
C ALA A 198 -31.06 60.82 3.68
N GLU A 199 -29.84 61.32 3.90
CA GLU A 199 -29.57 62.65 4.45
C GLU A 199 -30.10 63.76 3.53
N GLU A 200 -29.86 63.68 2.23
CA GLU A 200 -30.41 64.62 1.23
C GLU A 200 -31.95 64.60 1.20
N ARG A 201 -32.56 63.41 1.25
CA ARG A 201 -34.02 63.29 1.32
C ARG A 201 -34.57 63.93 2.60
N LEU A 202 -33.91 63.73 3.73
CA LEU A 202 -34.32 64.29 5.01
C LEU A 202 -34.16 65.83 5.02
N ALA A 203 -33.05 66.34 4.49
CA ALA A 203 -32.81 67.78 4.33
C ALA A 203 -33.87 68.45 3.44
N MET A 204 -34.28 67.81 2.34
CA MET A 204 -35.36 68.31 1.48
C MET A 204 -36.69 68.42 2.24
N VAL A 205 -37.02 67.43 3.07
CA VAL A 205 -38.25 67.46 3.88
C VAL A 205 -38.17 68.56 4.96
N GLU A 206 -37.01 68.73 5.60
CA GLU A 206 -36.80 69.82 6.56
C GLU A 206 -36.91 71.21 5.91
N GLU A 207 -36.37 71.37 4.70
CA GLU A 207 -36.49 72.60 3.91
C GLU A 207 -37.94 72.89 3.55
N GLN A 208 -38.68 71.89 3.04
CA GLN A 208 -40.11 72.01 2.78
C GLN A 208 -40.88 72.42 4.04
N ARG A 209 -40.56 71.82 5.19
CA ARG A 209 -41.17 72.18 6.47
C ARG A 209 -40.88 73.63 6.87
N LYS A 210 -39.65 74.11 6.68
CA LYS A 210 -39.28 75.52 6.94
C LYS A 210 -40.02 76.47 6.00
N MET A 211 -40.07 76.17 4.71
CA MET A 211 -40.80 76.97 3.72
C MET A 211 -42.30 77.03 4.03
N GLU A 212 -42.90 75.93 4.46
CA GLU A 212 -44.29 75.90 4.92
C GLU A 212 -44.50 76.72 6.19
N GLU A 213 -43.58 76.64 7.15
CA GLU A 213 -43.62 77.44 8.38
C GLU A 213 -43.53 78.94 8.06
N GLU A 214 -42.60 79.34 7.19
CA GLU A 214 -42.48 80.72 6.71
C GLU A 214 -43.72 81.17 5.95
N ARG A 215 -44.27 80.33 5.06
CA ARG A 215 -45.52 80.63 4.36
C ARG A 215 -46.69 80.80 5.32
N GLN A 216 -46.77 80.01 6.39
CA GLN A 216 -47.78 80.17 7.42
C GLN A 216 -47.56 81.44 8.24
N ARG A 217 -46.31 81.81 8.56
CA ARG A 217 -45.99 83.08 9.24
C ARG A 217 -46.41 84.28 8.40
N LEU A 218 -46.03 84.30 7.12
CA LEU A 218 -46.42 85.36 6.17
C LEU A 218 -47.95 85.46 6.02
N LYS A 219 -48.66 84.33 5.96
CA LYS A 219 -50.14 84.33 5.95
C LYS A 219 -50.73 84.94 7.21
N LYS A 220 -50.22 84.56 8.40
CA LYS A 220 -50.66 85.12 9.68
C LYS A 220 -50.36 86.63 9.76
N GLU A 221 -49.22 87.08 9.27
CA GLU A 221 -48.89 88.50 9.19
C GLU A 221 -49.80 89.26 8.23
N HIS A 222 -50.06 88.72 7.04
CA HIS A 222 -50.97 89.34 6.09
C HIS A 222 -52.40 89.41 6.63
N GLU A 223 -52.89 88.35 7.28
CA GLU A 223 -54.21 88.35 7.92
C GLU A 223 -54.28 89.37 9.06
N LYS A 224 -53.20 89.53 9.85
CA LYS A 224 -53.10 90.59 10.86
C LYS A 224 -53.16 91.97 10.23
N ARG A 225 -52.41 92.22 9.15
CA ARG A 225 -52.43 93.50 8.41
C ARG A 225 -53.82 93.80 7.85
N VAL A 226 -54.48 92.83 7.20
CA VAL A 226 -55.86 93.00 6.70
C VAL A 226 -56.83 93.28 7.84
N LYS A 227 -56.71 92.60 8.99
CA LYS A 227 -57.53 92.90 10.18
C LYS A 227 -57.27 94.30 10.74
N GLU A 228 -56.01 94.75 10.75
CA GLU A 228 -55.64 96.11 11.17
C GLU A 228 -56.15 97.17 10.19
N GLU A 229 -56.04 96.93 8.88
CA GLU A 229 -56.60 97.78 7.82
C GLU A 229 -58.13 97.85 7.90
N GLN A 230 -58.80 96.70 8.09
CA GLN A 230 -60.25 96.66 8.34
C GLN A 230 -60.62 97.45 9.60
N LYS A 231 -59.85 97.34 10.68
CA LYS A 231 -60.07 98.17 11.89
C LYS A 231 -59.86 99.66 11.62
N LYS A 232 -58.91 100.01 10.76
CA LYS A 232 -58.65 101.41 10.35
C LYS A 232 -59.78 101.97 9.48
N ILE A 233 -60.30 101.18 8.54
CA ILE A 233 -61.43 101.57 7.66
C ILE A 233 -62.74 101.63 8.45
N LEU A 234 -63.01 100.63 9.31
CA LEU A 234 -64.23 100.54 10.11
C LEU A 234 -64.23 101.49 11.33
N GLY A 235 -63.15 102.24 11.57
CA GLY A 235 -63.07 103.25 12.63
C GLY A 235 -63.10 102.70 14.06
N LYS A 236 -62.92 101.39 14.26
CA LYS A 236 -62.85 100.77 15.59
C LYS A 236 -61.53 101.17 16.26
N ASN A 237 -61.57 101.46 17.56
CA ASN A 237 -60.44 101.90 18.39
C ASN A 237 -59.84 103.28 18.04
N ASN A 238 -60.67 104.30 17.77
CA ASN A 238 -60.22 105.69 17.52
C ASN A 238 -59.19 105.84 16.37
N SER A 239 -59.14 104.89 15.43
CA SER A 239 -58.16 104.84 14.34
C SER A 239 -58.36 105.94 13.28
N ARG A 240 -59.54 106.56 13.24
CA ARG A 240 -59.88 107.66 12.34
C ARG A 240 -59.46 108.99 12.99
N PRO A 241 -58.48 109.72 12.43
CA PRO A 241 -58.06 111.01 13.00
C PRO A 241 -59.25 111.96 13.03
N LYS A 242 -59.49 112.59 14.18
CA LYS A 242 -60.57 113.58 14.34
C LYS A 242 -60.24 114.78 13.47
N LEU A 243 -60.91 114.89 12.34
CA LEU A 243 -60.87 116.08 11.50
C LEU A 243 -61.64 117.20 12.21
N SER A 244 -60.93 118.13 12.84
CA SER A 244 -61.51 119.37 13.35
C SER A 244 -61.69 120.34 12.18
N PHE A 245 -62.91 120.41 11.63
CA PHE A 245 -63.26 121.45 10.67
C PHE A 245 -63.71 122.70 11.42
N SER A 246 -62.96 123.79 11.31
CA SER A 246 -63.43 125.12 11.71
C SER A 246 -64.42 125.62 10.66
N LEU A 247 -65.70 125.73 11.01
CA LEU A 247 -66.64 126.48 10.17
C LEU A 247 -66.29 127.96 10.24
N LYS A 248 -65.86 128.53 9.11
CA LYS A 248 -65.81 129.98 8.94
C LYS A 248 -67.25 130.50 8.94
N PRO A 249 -67.64 131.43 9.82
CA PRO A 249 -68.96 132.04 9.76
C PRO A 249 -69.05 132.86 8.46
N ALA A 250 -70.00 132.54 7.60
CA ALA A 250 -70.34 133.37 6.45
C ALA A 250 -71.31 134.46 6.92
N VAL A 251 -70.92 135.71 6.64
CA VAL A 251 -71.65 136.97 6.84
C VAL A 251 -72.91 137.01 5.96
#